data_AF-A0A0J7YQX0-F1
#
_entry.id   AF-A0A0J7YQX0-F1
#
_cell.length_a   1.000
_cell.length_b   1.000
_cell.length_c   1.000
_cell.angle_alpha   90.00
_cell.angle_beta   90.00
_cell.angle_gamma   90.00
#
_symmetry.space_group_name_H-M   'P 1'
#
loop_
_entity.id
_entity.type
_entity.pdbx_description
1 polymer ?
#
loop_
_entity_poly.entity_id
_entity_poly.type
_entity_poly.pdbx_seq_one_letter_code
_entity_poly.pdbx_strand_id
1 'polypeptide(L)'
;IEGFNRAMYDVHDGLDTVILKPVATGYDAVTPDLIQTGVTNFFANISDIMTAANNLFQGKPKQAVSDLGRVAVNSTIGILGIFDAASGMGLEKHDEDFGQTMGVWGVGEGAYVFLPFLGPRTVRDTAGIYMDIWFDPVNYIEHVPTRNSIWAVRVVNLRANLLPADKVIEEAALDKYSYIRDAYLQNRRNLVYDGNPPPRSLDD
;
A
#
# COMPACT_ATOMS: atom_id res chain seq x y z
N ILE A 1 7.12 21.84 6.16
CA ILE A 1 7.98 21.12 7.14
C ILE A 1 9.06 20.28 6.44
N GLU A 2 9.74 20.85 5.44
CA GLU A 2 10.63 20.06 4.57
C GLU A 2 11.88 19.53 5.28
N GLY A 3 12.53 20.33 6.12
CA GLY A 3 13.73 19.89 6.84
C GLY A 3 13.48 18.68 7.75
N PHE A 4 12.33 18.64 8.43
CA PHE A 4 11.92 17.47 9.21
C PHE A 4 11.72 16.23 8.32
N ASN A 5 11.01 16.38 7.20
CA ASN A 5 10.73 15.27 6.30
C ASN A 5 11.99 14.71 5.65
N ARG A 6 12.95 15.56 5.25
CA ARG A 6 14.25 15.11 4.73
C ARG A 6 15.04 14.35 5.79
N ALA A 7 15.08 14.85 7.03
CA ALA A 7 15.73 14.13 8.12
C ALA A 7 15.08 12.76 8.40
N MET A 8 13.74 12.67 8.36
CA MET A 8 13.04 11.39 8.52
C MET A 8 13.22 10.45 7.32
N TYR A 9 13.34 11.01 6.11
CA TYR A 9 13.73 10.27 4.92
C TYR A 9 15.13 9.68 5.10
N ASP A 10 16.12 10.45 5.54
CA ASP A 10 17.50 9.96 5.74
C ASP A 10 17.55 8.81 6.77
N VAL A 11 16.75 8.91 7.84
CA VAL A 11 16.59 7.81 8.81
C VAL A 11 15.99 6.57 8.16
N HIS A 12 14.94 6.74 7.36
CA HIS A 12 14.29 5.64 6.64
C HIS A 12 15.24 4.99 5.63
N ASP A 13 15.93 5.78 4.81
CA ASP A 13 16.83 5.33 3.76
C ASP A 13 18.06 4.61 4.35
N GLY A 14 18.59 5.11 5.48
CA GLY A 14 19.65 4.41 6.22
C GLY A 14 19.20 3.05 6.75
N LEU A 15 18.00 2.97 7.33
CA LEU A 15 17.44 1.70 7.81
C LEU A 15 17.14 0.73 6.66
N ASP A 16 16.59 1.24 5.56
CA ASP A 16 16.31 0.43 4.37
C ASP A 16 17.60 -0.15 3.79
N THR A 17 18.62 0.70 3.60
CA THR A 17 19.92 0.30 3.05
C THR A 17 20.61 -0.76 3.91
N VAL A 18 20.54 -0.65 5.24
CA VAL A 18 21.24 -1.56 6.16
C VAL A 18 20.45 -2.84 6.44
N ILE A 19 19.12 -2.77 6.44
CA ILE A 19 18.26 -3.86 6.93
C ILE A 19 17.30 -4.36 5.87
N LEU A 20 16.36 -3.50 5.43
CA LEU A 20 15.21 -3.98 4.64
C LEU A 20 15.61 -4.37 3.22
N LYS A 21 16.41 -3.57 2.52
CA LYS A 21 16.87 -3.83 1.15
C LYS A 21 17.74 -5.09 1.06
N PRO A 22 18.72 -5.35 1.95
CA PRO A 22 19.46 -6.61 1.97
C PRO A 22 18.55 -7.83 2.22
N VAL A 23 17.63 -7.75 3.20
CA VAL A 23 16.70 -8.86 3.51
C VAL A 23 15.76 -9.12 2.34
N ALA A 24 15.19 -8.07 1.75
CA ALA A 24 14.32 -8.17 0.58
C ALA A 24 15.05 -8.73 -0.65
N THR A 25 16.30 -8.31 -0.89
CA THR A 25 17.13 -8.86 -1.98
C THR A 25 17.43 -10.33 -1.76
N GLY A 26 17.71 -10.73 -0.51
CA GLY A 26 17.88 -12.14 -0.17
C GLY A 26 16.60 -12.95 -0.38
N TYR A 27 15.45 -12.42 0.05
CA TYR A 27 14.14 -13.02 -0.19
C TYR A 27 13.84 -13.20 -1.69
N ASP A 28 14.08 -12.16 -2.48
CA ASP A 28 13.90 -12.16 -3.93
C ASP A 28 14.80 -13.21 -4.62
N ALA A 29 16.06 -13.31 -4.18
CA ALA A 29 17.02 -14.25 -4.75
C ALA A 29 16.71 -15.73 -4.47
N VAL A 30 16.09 -16.05 -3.34
CA VAL A 30 15.85 -17.45 -2.92
C VAL A 30 14.41 -17.92 -3.12
N THR A 31 13.47 -17.00 -3.30
CA THR A 31 12.04 -17.31 -3.39
C THR A 31 11.57 -17.24 -4.84
N PRO A 32 11.09 -18.34 -5.43
CA PRO A 32 10.55 -18.32 -6.79
C PRO A 32 9.40 -17.33 -6.95
N ASP A 33 9.32 -16.68 -8.11
CA ASP A 33 8.31 -15.66 -8.44
C ASP A 33 6.87 -16.12 -8.17
N LEU A 34 6.56 -17.40 -8.40
CA LEU A 34 5.24 -17.97 -8.12
C LEU A 34 4.88 -17.90 -6.62
N ILE A 35 5.86 -18.13 -5.75
CA ILE A 35 5.66 -18.05 -4.30
C ILE A 35 5.54 -16.58 -3.86
N GLN A 36 6.39 -15.69 -4.37
CA GLN A 36 6.29 -14.24 -4.09
C GLN A 36 4.94 -13.67 -4.54
N THR A 37 4.47 -14.09 -5.72
CA THR A 37 3.14 -13.74 -6.24
C THR A 37 2.04 -14.28 -5.32
N GLY A 38 2.15 -15.52 -4.86
CA GLY A 38 1.21 -16.11 -3.91
C GLY A 38 1.13 -15.37 -2.58
N VAL A 39 2.27 -14.96 -2.02
CA VAL A 39 2.34 -14.13 -0.80
C VAL A 39 1.71 -12.76 -1.03
N THR A 40 2.01 -12.15 -2.18
CA THR A 40 1.42 -10.87 -2.59
C THR A 40 -0.11 -10.96 -2.71
N ASN A 41 -0.61 -12.01 -3.36
CA ASN A 41 -2.04 -12.26 -3.51
C ASN A 41 -2.73 -12.53 -2.16
N PHE A 42 -2.10 -13.29 -1.27
CA PHE A 42 -2.63 -13.57 0.06
C PHE A 42 -2.89 -12.28 0.84
N PHE A 43 -1.91 -11.36 0.87
CA PHE A 43 -2.07 -10.08 1.54
C PHE A 43 -3.01 -9.13 0.81
N ALA A 44 -3.06 -9.17 -0.52
CA ALA A 44 -4.05 -8.44 -1.30
C ALA A 44 -5.47 -8.91 -0.97
N ASN A 45 -5.71 -10.23 -0.88
CA ASN A 45 -7.02 -10.79 -0.52
C ASN A 45 -7.49 -10.36 0.87
N ILE A 46 -6.57 -10.23 1.84
CA ILE A 46 -6.88 -9.65 3.15
C ILE A 46 -7.27 -8.17 3.02
N SER A 47 -6.51 -7.42 2.22
CA SER A 47 -6.73 -5.98 2.01
C SER A 47 -8.03 -5.70 1.26
N ASP A 48 -8.42 -6.56 0.33
CA ASP A 48 -9.65 -6.46 -0.48
C ASP A 48 -10.93 -6.40 0.40
N ILE A 49 -10.89 -6.93 1.63
CA ILE A 49 -11.97 -6.78 2.63
C ILE A 49 -12.17 -5.30 2.99
N MET A 50 -11.08 -4.60 3.28
CA MET A 50 -11.10 -3.18 3.62
C MET A 50 -11.35 -2.32 2.39
N THR A 51 -10.81 -2.70 1.23
CA THR A 51 -11.13 -2.08 -0.07
C THR A 51 -12.64 -2.09 -0.31
N ALA A 52 -13.30 -3.24 -0.13
CA ALA A 52 -14.74 -3.34 -0.30
C ALA A 52 -15.53 -2.43 0.65
N ALA A 53 -15.10 -2.34 1.93
CA ALA A 53 -15.72 -1.46 2.91
C ALA A 53 -15.54 0.02 2.54
N ASN A 54 -14.34 0.42 2.13
CA ASN A 54 -14.05 1.78 1.68
C ASN A 54 -14.84 2.13 0.40
N ASN A 55 -14.91 1.21 -0.56
CA ASN A 55 -15.76 1.37 -1.74
C ASN A 55 -17.22 1.64 -1.38
N LEU A 56 -17.75 0.91 -0.40
CA LEU A 56 -19.10 1.15 0.09
C LEU A 56 -19.23 2.54 0.75
N PHE A 57 -18.27 2.92 1.60
CA PHE A 57 -18.27 4.24 2.25
C PHE A 57 -18.08 5.41 1.27
N GLN A 58 -17.43 5.18 0.14
CA GLN A 58 -17.28 6.15 -0.93
C GLN A 58 -18.50 6.19 -1.88
N GLY A 59 -19.51 5.36 -1.65
CA GLY A 59 -20.72 5.31 -2.48
C GLY A 59 -20.54 4.56 -3.80
N LYS A 60 -19.59 3.62 -3.87
CA LYS A 60 -19.27 2.79 -5.05
C LYS A 60 -19.74 1.33 -4.86
N PRO A 61 -21.06 1.05 -4.75
CA PRO A 61 -21.56 -0.28 -4.38
C PRO A 61 -21.21 -1.39 -5.39
N LYS A 62 -21.10 -1.06 -6.68
CA LYS A 62 -20.69 -2.03 -7.70
C LYS A 62 -19.25 -2.53 -7.47
N GLN A 63 -18.34 -1.61 -7.15
CA GLN A 63 -16.95 -1.92 -6.87
C GLN A 63 -16.84 -2.72 -5.56
N ALA A 64 -17.56 -2.29 -4.51
CA ALA A 64 -17.63 -3.01 -3.25
C ALA A 64 -18.08 -4.48 -3.42
N VAL A 65 -19.13 -4.72 -4.21
CA VAL A 65 -19.60 -6.10 -4.50
C VAL A 65 -18.58 -6.88 -5.32
N SER A 66 -17.89 -6.23 -6.28
CA SER A 66 -16.80 -6.88 -7.03
C SER A 66 -15.70 -7.36 -6.08
N ASP A 67 -15.20 -6.48 -5.21
CA ASP A 67 -14.10 -6.80 -4.30
C ASP A 67 -14.51 -7.84 -3.24
N LEU A 68 -15.74 -7.78 -2.70
CA LEU A 68 -16.25 -8.87 -1.85
C LEU A 68 -16.33 -10.20 -2.60
N GLY A 69 -16.73 -10.17 -3.88
CA GLY A 69 -16.70 -11.33 -4.76
C GLY A 69 -15.28 -11.88 -4.92
N ARG A 70 -14.30 -10.99 -5.11
CA ARG A 70 -12.88 -11.36 -5.17
C ARG A 70 -12.43 -12.05 -3.89
N VAL A 71 -12.73 -11.47 -2.72
CA VAL A 71 -12.42 -12.07 -1.41
C VAL A 71 -13.03 -13.47 -1.30
N ALA A 72 -14.30 -13.63 -1.64
CA ALA A 72 -14.99 -14.92 -1.54
C ALA A 72 -14.36 -15.97 -2.47
N VAL A 73 -14.12 -15.62 -3.73
CA VAL A 73 -13.54 -16.53 -4.73
C VAL A 73 -12.09 -16.88 -4.39
N ASN A 74 -11.26 -15.89 -4.10
CA ASN A 74 -9.84 -16.10 -3.83
C ASN A 74 -9.63 -16.83 -2.49
N SER A 75 -10.48 -16.58 -1.48
CA SER A 75 -10.40 -17.32 -0.21
C SER A 75 -10.80 -18.79 -0.34
N THR A 76 -11.72 -19.12 -1.25
CA THR A 76 -12.25 -20.49 -1.43
C THR A 76 -11.53 -21.25 -2.54
N ILE A 77 -11.68 -20.80 -3.78
CA ILE A 77 -11.07 -21.40 -4.98
C ILE A 77 -9.58 -21.07 -5.05
N GLY A 78 -9.22 -19.84 -4.69
CA GLY A 78 -7.84 -19.36 -4.71
C GLY A 78 -6.96 -19.82 -3.55
N ILE A 79 -7.44 -20.73 -2.70
CA ILE A 79 -6.73 -21.25 -1.52
C ILE A 79 -6.30 -20.11 -0.59
N LEU A 80 -7.25 -19.53 0.14
CA LEU A 80 -7.04 -18.41 1.06
C LEU A 80 -6.42 -17.15 0.42
N GLY A 81 -6.52 -17.03 -0.91
CA GLY A 81 -6.00 -15.91 -1.68
C GLY A 81 -4.59 -16.10 -2.21
N ILE A 82 -3.98 -17.28 -2.11
CA ILE A 82 -2.68 -17.56 -2.74
C ILE A 82 -2.79 -17.44 -4.27
N PHE A 83 -3.89 -17.91 -4.85
CA PHE A 83 -4.18 -17.81 -6.27
C PHE A 83 -5.28 -16.80 -6.54
N ASP A 84 -5.06 -15.89 -7.48
CA ASP A 84 -6.06 -14.91 -7.90
C ASP A 84 -7.02 -15.47 -8.95
N ALA A 85 -7.89 -16.38 -8.52
CA ALA A 85 -8.91 -16.99 -9.39
C ALA A 85 -9.96 -15.96 -9.84
N ALA A 86 -10.25 -14.95 -9.01
CA ALA A 86 -11.25 -13.93 -9.27
C ALA A 86 -10.96 -13.10 -10.53
N SER A 87 -9.70 -12.77 -10.78
CA SER A 87 -9.29 -12.06 -12.01
C SER A 87 -9.61 -12.86 -13.28
N GLY A 88 -9.42 -14.18 -13.25
CA GLY A 88 -9.80 -15.05 -14.37
C GLY A 88 -11.31 -15.13 -14.64
N MET A 89 -12.12 -14.73 -13.65
CA MET A 89 -13.58 -14.65 -13.75
C MET A 89 -14.09 -13.26 -14.13
N GLY A 90 -13.19 -12.31 -14.41
CA GLY A 90 -13.53 -10.94 -14.80
C GLY A 90 -13.95 -10.03 -13.64
N LEU A 91 -13.66 -10.41 -12.38
CA LEU A 91 -13.88 -9.53 -11.24
C LEU A 91 -12.76 -8.49 -11.16
N GLU A 92 -13.08 -7.24 -11.46
CA GLU A 92 -12.14 -6.12 -11.39
C GLU A 92 -11.66 -5.90 -9.95
N LYS A 93 -10.36 -5.68 -9.81
CA LYS A 93 -9.71 -5.33 -8.53
C LYS A 93 -9.63 -3.82 -8.38
N HIS A 94 -9.96 -3.32 -7.20
CA HIS A 94 -9.82 -1.92 -6.83
C HIS A 94 -8.79 -1.77 -5.69
N ASP A 95 -8.34 -0.54 -5.44
CA ASP A 95 -7.38 -0.23 -4.38
C ASP A 95 -7.85 1.01 -3.61
N GLU A 96 -8.54 0.76 -2.50
CA GLU A 96 -9.25 1.78 -1.73
C GLU A 96 -8.90 1.67 -0.25
N ASP A 97 -8.52 2.81 0.35
CA ASP A 97 -8.13 2.91 1.74
C ASP A 97 -8.90 3.99 2.48
N PHE A 98 -8.82 3.99 3.81
CA PHE A 98 -9.59 4.95 4.61
C PHE A 98 -9.16 6.41 4.37
N GLY A 99 -7.91 6.64 3.96
CA GLY A 99 -7.41 7.94 3.54
C GLY A 99 -8.11 8.46 2.29
N GLN A 100 -8.35 7.59 1.30
CA GLN A 100 -9.13 7.89 0.10
C GLN A 100 -10.57 8.20 0.45
N THR A 101 -11.19 7.37 1.29
CA THR A 101 -12.55 7.60 1.80
C THR A 101 -12.69 8.98 2.43
N MET A 102 -11.79 9.36 3.34
CA MET A 102 -11.79 10.71 3.92
C MET A 102 -11.64 11.81 2.84
N GLY A 103 -10.82 11.58 1.82
CA GLY A 103 -10.65 12.49 0.69
C GLY A 103 -11.94 12.69 -0.12
N VAL A 104 -12.67 11.61 -0.43
CA VAL A 104 -13.97 11.66 -1.12
C VAL A 104 -15.00 12.47 -0.32
N TRP A 105 -14.95 12.37 1.01
CA TRP A 105 -15.82 13.14 1.92
C TRP A 105 -15.32 14.56 2.21
N GLY A 106 -14.32 15.05 1.47
CA GLY A 106 -13.86 16.44 1.52
C GLY A 106 -12.84 16.76 2.61
N VAL A 107 -12.28 15.75 3.30
CA VAL A 107 -11.15 15.97 4.20
C VAL A 107 -9.91 16.29 3.36
N GLY A 108 -9.39 17.50 3.54
CA GLY A 108 -8.16 17.95 2.88
C GLY A 108 -6.97 17.07 3.26
N GLU A 109 -5.98 16.97 2.37
CA GLU A 109 -4.77 16.15 2.60
C GLU A 109 -3.96 16.60 3.83
N GLY A 110 -3.92 17.92 4.08
CA GLY A 110 -3.07 18.51 5.11
C GLY A 110 -1.59 18.47 4.72
N ALA A 111 -0.70 18.68 5.68
CA ALA A 111 0.72 18.72 5.40
C ALA A 111 1.26 17.36 4.93
N TYR A 112 2.19 17.38 3.98
CA TYR A 112 3.02 16.22 3.67
C TYR A 112 4.00 15.94 4.83
N VAL A 113 4.03 14.70 5.28
CA VAL A 113 4.90 14.16 6.32
C VAL A 113 5.64 12.93 5.81
N PHE A 114 6.94 12.87 6.03
CA PHE A 114 7.69 11.64 5.82
C PHE A 114 7.84 10.92 7.16
N LEU A 115 7.29 9.71 7.27
CA LEU A 115 7.33 8.94 8.50
C LEU A 115 8.39 7.83 8.39
N PRO A 116 9.29 7.69 9.37
CA PRO A 116 10.18 6.54 9.43
C PRO A 116 9.38 5.23 9.35
N PHE A 117 9.90 4.23 8.65
CA PHE A 117 9.26 2.94 8.34
C PHE A 117 8.01 2.98 7.44
N LEU A 118 7.12 3.95 7.60
CA LEU A 118 5.85 4.02 6.85
C LEU A 118 5.96 4.75 5.51
N GLY A 119 6.98 5.60 5.34
CA GLY A 119 7.28 6.31 4.11
C GLY A 119 6.53 7.64 3.91
N PRO A 120 6.40 8.11 2.67
CA PRO A 120 5.76 9.40 2.33
C PRO A 120 4.25 9.35 2.61
N ARG A 121 3.71 10.31 3.38
CA ARG A 121 2.26 10.44 3.65
C ARG A 121 1.78 11.88 3.75
N THR A 122 0.46 12.08 3.72
CA THR A 122 -0.20 13.32 4.15
C THR A 122 -0.74 13.14 5.58
N VAL A 123 -1.16 14.22 6.26
CA VAL A 123 -1.79 14.11 7.58
C VAL A 123 -3.06 13.25 7.50
N ARG A 124 -3.89 13.48 6.48
CA ARG A 124 -5.09 12.66 6.23
C ARG A 124 -4.74 11.20 6.03
N ASP A 125 -3.80 10.91 5.13
CA ASP A 125 -3.44 9.53 4.80
C ASP A 125 -2.71 8.82 5.96
N THR A 126 -2.11 9.57 6.89
CA THR A 126 -1.56 9.05 8.16
C THR A 126 -2.67 8.60 9.11
N ALA A 127 -3.76 9.37 9.22
CA ALA A 127 -4.94 8.93 9.95
C ALA A 127 -5.63 7.73 9.24
N GLY A 128 -5.63 7.74 7.91
CA GLY A 128 -6.13 6.64 7.07
C GLY A 128 -5.47 5.32 7.39
N ILE A 129 -4.13 5.27 7.26
CA ILE A 129 -3.38 4.04 7.51
C ILE A 129 -3.52 3.54 8.96
N TYR A 130 -3.70 4.43 9.95
CA TYR A 130 -3.97 3.98 11.31
C TYR A 130 -5.26 3.15 11.38
N MET A 131 -6.32 3.61 10.72
CA MET A 131 -7.58 2.87 10.64
C MET A 131 -7.43 1.56 9.86
N ASP A 132 -6.71 1.59 8.73
CA ASP A 132 -6.48 0.39 7.92
C ASP A 132 -5.68 -0.67 8.70
N ILE A 133 -4.62 -0.27 9.42
CA ILE A 133 -3.86 -1.16 10.30
C ILE A 133 -4.75 -1.67 11.43
N TRP A 134 -5.53 -0.80 12.09
CA TRP A 134 -6.37 -1.19 13.21
C TRP A 134 -7.37 -2.28 12.83
N PHE A 135 -7.92 -2.24 11.62
CA PHE A 135 -8.86 -3.24 11.12
C PHE A 135 -8.21 -4.42 10.39
N ASP A 136 -6.90 -4.45 10.26
CA ASP A 136 -6.21 -5.58 9.65
C ASP A 136 -6.36 -6.86 10.50
N PRO A 137 -6.93 -7.96 9.96
CA PRO A 137 -7.16 -9.18 10.71
C PRO A 137 -5.88 -9.82 11.25
N VAL A 138 -4.70 -9.55 10.66
CA VAL A 138 -3.41 -10.03 11.16
C VAL A 138 -3.14 -9.53 12.57
N ASN A 139 -3.60 -8.32 12.93
CA ASN A 139 -3.37 -7.76 14.27
C ASN A 139 -4.08 -8.51 15.39
N TYR A 140 -5.14 -9.25 15.05
CA TYR A 140 -5.96 -10.01 15.99
C TYR A 140 -5.51 -11.46 16.17
N ILE A 141 -4.37 -11.87 15.56
CA ILE A 141 -3.75 -13.16 15.83
C ILE A 141 -3.15 -13.15 17.25
N GLU A 142 -3.71 -13.96 18.15
CA GLU A 142 -3.31 -14.01 19.56
C GLU A 142 -1.85 -14.46 19.77
N HIS A 143 -1.40 -15.44 18.97
CA HIS A 143 -0.04 -15.94 19.07
C HIS A 143 0.96 -14.92 18.50
N VAL A 144 1.53 -14.11 19.39
CA VAL A 144 2.44 -12.99 19.08
C VAL A 144 3.58 -13.38 18.12
N PRO A 145 4.31 -14.50 18.30
CA PRO A 145 5.36 -14.89 17.35
C PRO A 145 4.84 -15.14 15.93
N THR A 146 3.64 -15.71 15.78
CA THR A 146 3.02 -15.94 14.47
C THR A 146 2.61 -14.62 13.83
N ARG A 147 1.94 -13.75 14.60
CA ARG A 147 1.55 -12.42 14.12
C ARG A 147 2.74 -11.62 13.61
N ASN A 148 3.81 -11.55 14.40
CA ASN A 148 5.00 -10.79 14.04
C ASN A 148 5.70 -11.39 12.81
N SER A 149 5.74 -12.72 12.69
CA SER A 149 6.27 -13.39 11.50
C SER A 149 5.47 -13.05 10.23
N ILE A 150 4.13 -13.02 10.32
CA ILE A 150 3.27 -12.65 9.19
C ILE A 150 3.52 -11.20 8.76
N TRP A 151 3.61 -10.27 9.71
CA TRP A 151 3.97 -8.88 9.43
C TRP A 151 5.36 -8.74 8.81
N ALA A 152 6.35 -9.48 9.31
CA ALA A 152 7.70 -9.48 8.75
C ALA A 152 7.71 -9.97 7.30
N VAL A 153 7.03 -11.08 7.01
CA VAL A 153 6.88 -11.58 5.63
C VAL A 153 6.19 -10.56 4.74
N ARG A 154 5.13 -9.90 5.23
CA ARG A 154 4.43 -8.86 4.47
C ARG A 154 5.35 -7.70 4.10
N VAL A 155 6.12 -7.19 5.06
CA VAL A 155 7.04 -6.06 4.85
C VAL A 155 8.17 -6.45 3.91
N VAL A 156 8.78 -7.62 4.09
CA VAL A 156 9.87 -8.11 3.23
C VAL A 156 9.39 -8.32 1.80
N ASN A 157 8.23 -8.97 1.62
CA ASN A 157 7.63 -9.21 0.30
C ASN A 157 7.25 -7.88 -0.39
N LEU A 158 6.68 -6.93 0.35
CA LEU A 158 6.40 -5.59 -0.18
C LEU A 158 7.68 -4.89 -0.65
N ARG A 159 8.75 -4.93 0.16
CA ARG A 159 10.01 -4.29 -0.22
C ARG A 159 10.67 -4.99 -1.42
N ALA A 160 10.59 -6.32 -1.49
CA ALA A 160 11.10 -7.10 -2.63
C ALA A 160 10.41 -6.68 -3.94
N ASN A 161 9.09 -6.58 -3.95
CA ASN A 161 8.31 -6.10 -5.09
C ASN A 161 8.68 -4.66 -5.52
N LEU A 162 9.23 -3.85 -4.61
CA LEU A 162 9.66 -2.48 -4.87
C LEU A 162 11.12 -2.35 -5.33
N LEU A 163 11.92 -3.42 -5.29
CA LEU A 163 13.34 -3.38 -5.68
C LEU A 163 13.55 -2.90 -7.12
N PRO A 164 12.77 -3.32 -8.14
CA PRO A 164 12.97 -2.85 -9.50
C PRO A 164 12.72 -1.35 -9.65
N ALA A 165 11.65 -0.84 -9.05
CA ALA A 165 11.32 0.58 -9.08
C ALA A 165 12.36 1.43 -8.34
N ASP A 166 12.84 0.94 -7.19
CA ASP A 166 13.88 1.62 -6.41
C ASP A 166 15.18 1.79 -7.21
N LYS A 167 15.61 0.77 -7.96
CA LYS A 167 16.79 0.86 -8.84
C LYS A 167 16.62 1.95 -9.91
N VAL A 168 15.46 2.01 -10.55
CA VAL A 168 15.17 3.05 -11.56
C VAL A 168 15.24 4.45 -10.95
N ILE A 169 14.69 4.62 -9.74
CA ILE A 169 14.73 5.91 -9.04
C ILE A 169 16.17 6.29 -8.66
N GLU A 170 16.95 5.33 -8.12
CA GLU A 170 18.35 5.55 -7.76
C GLU A 170 19.22 5.96 -8.95
N GLU A 171 18.94 5.43 -10.14
CA GLU A 171 19.68 5.75 -11.36
C GLU A 171 19.23 7.06 -12.02
N ALA A 172 17.94 7.42 -11.91
CA ALA A 172 17.35 8.52 -12.66
C ALA A 172 17.15 9.82 -11.85
N ALA A 173 16.96 9.74 -10.53
CA ALA A 173 16.58 10.89 -9.71
C ALA A 173 17.81 11.62 -9.16
N LEU A 174 17.91 12.93 -9.45
CA LEU A 174 18.93 13.80 -8.84
C LEU A 174 18.67 14.04 -7.34
N ASP A 175 17.40 14.13 -6.94
CA ASP A 175 16.94 14.21 -5.55
C ASP A 175 15.86 13.14 -5.34
N LYS A 176 16.27 11.99 -4.80
CA LYS A 176 15.41 10.83 -4.54
C LYS A 176 14.24 11.16 -3.62
N TYR A 177 14.46 11.98 -2.58
CA TYR A 177 13.40 12.39 -1.67
C TYR A 177 12.32 13.22 -2.38
N SER A 178 12.72 14.24 -3.13
CA SER A 178 11.75 15.10 -3.83
C SER A 178 10.97 14.31 -4.88
N TYR A 179 11.64 13.41 -5.61
CA TYR A 179 10.98 12.52 -6.57
C TYR A 179 9.91 11.64 -5.90
N ILE A 180 10.26 10.98 -4.78
CA ILE A 180 9.34 10.12 -4.03
C ILE A 180 8.16 10.92 -3.47
N ARG A 181 8.40 12.12 -2.92
CA ARG A 181 7.34 13.00 -2.43
C ARG A 181 6.36 13.35 -3.54
N ASP A 182 6.86 13.82 -4.67
CA ASP A 182 6.02 14.33 -5.75
C ASP A 182 5.24 13.20 -6.43
N ALA A 183 5.89 12.04 -6.64
CA ALA A 183 5.23 10.83 -7.13
C ALA A 183 4.13 10.35 -6.17
N TYR A 184 4.39 10.36 -4.86
CA TYR A 184 3.39 10.00 -3.85
C TYR A 184 2.18 10.93 -3.89
N LEU A 185 2.39 12.25 -3.84
CA LEU A 185 1.29 13.23 -3.84
C LEU A 185 0.47 13.16 -5.14
N GLN A 186 1.15 13.01 -6.28
CA GLN A 186 0.46 12.81 -7.56
C GLN A 186 -0.39 11.53 -7.57
N ASN A 187 0.18 10.41 -7.11
CA ASN A 187 -0.53 9.14 -7.06
C ASN A 187 -1.74 9.20 -6.10
N ARG A 188 -1.57 9.76 -4.90
CA ARG A 188 -2.67 9.91 -3.92
C ARG A 188 -3.80 10.76 -4.44
N ARG A 189 -3.47 11.88 -5.09
CA ARG A 189 -4.48 12.72 -5.75
C ARG A 189 -5.21 11.94 -6.82
N ASN A 190 -4.49 11.17 -7.64
CA ASN A 190 -5.11 10.36 -8.67
C ASN A 190 -6.08 9.31 -8.10
N LEU A 191 -5.68 8.64 -7.01
CA LEU A 191 -6.48 7.64 -6.31
C LEU A 191 -7.78 8.22 -5.73
N VAL A 192 -7.71 9.34 -5.01
CA VAL A 192 -8.90 10.01 -4.42
C VAL A 192 -9.94 10.41 -5.48
N TYR A 193 -9.51 10.67 -6.71
CA TYR A 193 -10.39 11.11 -7.80
C TYR A 193 -10.57 10.04 -8.90
N ASP A 194 -10.32 8.76 -8.60
CA ASP A 194 -10.55 7.65 -9.53
C ASP A 194 -9.89 7.83 -10.91
N GLY A 195 -8.69 8.39 -10.94
CA GLY A 195 -7.97 8.63 -12.20
C GLY A 195 -8.32 9.95 -12.91
N ASN A 196 -9.26 10.73 -12.38
CA ASN A 196 -9.72 11.98 -12.99
C ASN A 196 -9.61 13.17 -12.03
N PRO A 197 -8.40 13.51 -11.54
CA PRO A 197 -8.24 14.61 -10.61
C PRO A 197 -8.48 15.96 -11.29
N PRO A 198 -9.01 16.96 -10.57
CA PRO A 198 -9.23 18.30 -11.13
C PRO A 198 -7.91 18.91 -11.63
N PRO A 199 -7.90 19.92 -12.49
CA PRO A 199 -6.67 20.67 -12.79
C PRO A 199 -6.03 21.20 -11.50
N ARG A 200 -4.69 21.28 -11.41
CA ARG A 200 -4.05 21.99 -10.29
C ARG A 200 -4.36 23.48 -10.45
N SER A 201 -4.92 24.10 -9.41
CA SER A 201 -4.95 25.56 -9.31
C SER A 201 -3.51 26.08 -9.33
N LEU A 202 -3.27 27.21 -9.99
CA LEU A 202 -1.94 27.84 -10.03
C LEU A 202 -1.52 28.46 -8.69
N ASP A 203 -2.37 28.35 -7.66
CA ASP A 203 -2.27 29.04 -6.38
C ASP A 203 -1.91 28.10 -5.19
N ASP A 204 -1.64 26.81 -5.45
CA ASP A 204 -1.25 25.80 -4.44
C ASP A 204 0.27 25.55 -4.36
#